data_AF-Q1Q450-F1
#
_entry.id   AF-Q1Q450-F1
#
_cell.length_a   1.000
_cell.length_b   1.000
_cell.length_c   1.000
_cell.angle_alpha   90.00
_cell.angle_beta   90.00
_cell.angle_gamma   90.00
#
_symmetry.space_group_name_H-M   'P 1'
#
loop_
_entity.id
_entity.type
_entity.pdbx_description
1 polymer ?
#
loop_
_entity_poly.entity_id
_entity_poly.type
_entity_poly.pdbx_seq_one_letter_code
_entity_poly.pdbx_strand_id
1 'polypeptide(L)' 'MEWYTQGVHKMWCAHVIRSRLGTIKSFVKTLRNHPQLLMNWFKAKKAFSSGSAEELNIKINLVTINSYGFKNYKVLKIAL' A
#
# COMPACT_ATOMS: atom_id res chain seq x y z
N MET A 1 -0.45 -23.03 -7.32
CA MET A 1 -1.05 -22.05 -6.40
C MET A 1 -0.90 -20.61 -6.92
N GLU A 2 0.31 -20.13 -7.24
CA GLU A 2 0.53 -18.74 -7.71
C GLU A 2 -0.10 -18.42 -9.09
N TRP A 3 -0.23 -19.40 -9.98
CA TRP A 3 -0.88 -19.22 -11.29
C TRP A 3 -2.39 -18.93 -11.18
N TYR A 4 -3.06 -19.53 -10.18
CA TYR A 4 -4.49 -19.39 -9.96
C TYR A 4 -4.81 -17.98 -9.43
N THR A 5 -4.03 -17.47 -8.47
CA THR A 5 -4.19 -16.13 -7.91
C THR A 5 -3.96 -15.03 -8.96
N GLN A 6 -2.98 -15.21 -9.86
CA GLN A 6 -2.78 -14.31 -10.99
C GLN A 6 -3.95 -14.28 -11.97
N GLY A 7 -4.51 -15.46 -12.28
CA GLY A 7 -5.66 -15.59 -13.17
C GLY A 7 -6.90 -14.88 -12.62
N VAL A 8 -7.24 -15.16 -11.36
CA VAL A 8 -8.40 -14.54 -10.68
C VAL A 8 -8.22 -13.03 -10.56
N HIS A 9 -7.01 -12.54 -10.23
CA HIS A 9 -6.71 -11.09 -10.19
C HIS A 9 -6.96 -10.41 -11.54
N LYS A 10 -6.43 -10.96 -12.64
CA LYS A 10 -6.62 -10.40 -13.98
C LYS A 10 -8.10 -10.38 -14.39
N MET A 11 -8.81 -11.47 -14.14
CA MET A 11 -10.23 -11.60 -14.48
C MET A 11 -11.08 -10.59 -13.70
N TRP A 12 -10.83 -10.48 -12.39
CA TRP A 12 -11.53 -9.53 -11.53
C TRP A 12 -11.24 -8.07 -11.92
N CYS A 13 -9.97 -7.72 -12.14
CA CYS A 13 -9.60 -6.39 -12.63
C CYS A 13 -10.27 -6.07 -13.98
N ALA A 14 -10.41 -7.03 -14.88
CA ALA A 14 -11.10 -6.84 -16.16
C ALA A 14 -12.62 -6.67 -15.99
N HIS A 15 -13.24 -7.35 -15.03
CA HIS A 15 -14.65 -7.20 -14.70
C HIS A 15 -14.94 -5.82 -14.10
N VAL A 16 -14.10 -5.37 -13.15
CA VAL A 16 -14.30 -4.09 -12.46
C VAL A 16 -14.14 -2.89 -13.40
N ILE A 17 -13.19 -2.92 -14.34
CA ILE A 17 -13.07 -1.83 -15.34
C ILE A 17 -14.31 -1.74 -16.25
N ARG A 18 -14.93 -2.89 -16.57
CA ARG A 18 -16.18 -2.95 -17.34
C ARG A 18 -17.42 -2.54 -16.52
N SER A 19 -17.35 -2.60 -15.19
CA SER A 19 -18.46 -2.19 -14.31
C SER A 19 -18.71 -0.67 -14.38
N ARG A 20 -19.90 -0.22 -13.94
CA ARG A 20 -20.23 1.22 -13.83
C ARG A 20 -19.74 1.87 -12.53
N LEU A 21 -18.99 1.14 -11.71
CA LEU A 21 -18.51 1.61 -10.41
C LEU A 21 -17.30 2.53 -10.59
N GLY A 22 -17.51 3.85 -10.65
CA GLY A 22 -16.44 4.83 -10.88
C GLY A 22 -15.35 4.82 -9.80
N THR A 23 -15.76 4.77 -8.52
CA THR A 23 -14.86 4.85 -7.35
C THR A 23 -13.82 3.74 -7.32
N ILE A 24 -14.20 2.53 -7.70
CA ILE A 24 -13.31 1.37 -7.61
C ILE A 24 -12.36 1.26 -8.82
N LYS A 25 -12.63 1.98 -9.91
CA LYS A 25 -11.79 1.95 -11.12
C LYS A 25 -10.41 2.57 -10.88
N SER A 26 -10.31 3.63 -10.08
CA SER A 26 -9.01 4.23 -9.72
C SER A 26 -8.16 3.23 -8.95
N PHE A 27 -8.74 2.56 -7.95
CA PHE A 27 -8.09 1.51 -7.19
C PHE A 27 -7.60 0.35 -8.07
N VAL A 28 -8.44 -0.12 -9.00
CA VAL A 28 -8.06 -1.20 -9.93
C VAL A 28 -6.95 -0.80 -10.90
N LYS A 29 -6.88 0.47 -11.30
CA LYS A 29 -5.75 0.97 -12.11
C LYS A 29 -4.43 0.88 -11.31
N THR A 30 -4.43 1.28 -10.04
CA THR A 30 -3.25 1.15 -9.17
C THR A 30 -2.86 -0.31 -8.95
N LEU A 31 -3.82 -1.20 -8.72
CA LEU A 31 -3.57 -2.65 -8.57
C LEU A 31 -2.93 -3.27 -9.83
N ARG A 32 -3.35 -2.84 -11.03
CA ARG A 32 -2.76 -3.31 -12.29
C ARG A 32 -1.31 -2.87 -12.49
N ASN A 33 -0.92 -1.72 -11.94
CA ASN A 33 0.45 -1.22 -12.03
C ASN A 33 1.39 -1.94 -11.06
N HIS A 34 0.86 -2.47 -9.95
CA HIS A 34 1.66 -3.13 -8.90
C HIS A 34 1.19 -4.56 -8.56
N PRO A 35 1.08 -5.47 -9.55
CA PRO A 35 0.60 -6.84 -9.30
C PRO A 35 1.56 -7.66 -8.41
N GLN A 36 2.86 -7.33 -8.45
CA GLN A 36 3.90 -7.98 -7.66
C GLN A 36 3.69 -7.79 -6.15
N LEU A 37 3.33 -6.57 -5.72
CA LEU A 37 3.09 -6.26 -4.30
C LEU A 37 1.89 -7.01 -3.73
N LEU A 38 0.83 -7.14 -4.53
CA LEU A 38 -0.35 -7.91 -4.14
C LEU A 38 -0.01 -9.40 -4.01
N MET A 39 0.79 -9.93 -4.93
CA MET A 39 1.23 -11.33 -4.85
C MET A 39 2.10 -11.60 -3.63
N ASN A 40 2.97 -10.65 -3.27
CA ASN A 40 3.77 -10.72 -2.04
C ASN A 40 2.88 -10.83 -0.80
N TRP A 41 1.75 -10.11 -0.76
CA TRP A 41 0.78 -10.22 0.34
C TRP A 41 0.14 -11.61 0.43
N PHE A 42 -0.28 -12.18 -0.71
CA PHE A 42 -0.82 -13.55 -0.76
C PHE A 42 0.23 -14.60 -0.35
N LYS A 43 1.47 -14.41 -0.77
CA LYS A 43 2.60 -15.30 -0.42
C LYS A 43 2.96 -15.21 1.06
N ALA A 44 2.92 -14.00 1.63
CA ALA A 44 3.21 -13.77 3.03
C ALA A 44 2.10 -14.29 3.96
N LYS A 45 0.87 -14.54 3.49
CA LYS A 45 -0.24 -15.11 4.29
C LYS A 45 -0.45 -14.41 5.66
N LYS A 46 -0.41 -13.07 5.70
CA LYS A 46 -0.43 -12.28 6.94
C LYS A 46 0.71 -12.60 7.94
N ALA A 47 1.85 -13.11 7.48
CA ALA A 47 3.03 -13.29 8.33
C ALA A 47 3.54 -11.97 8.93
N PHE A 48 3.20 -10.83 8.30
CA PHE A 48 3.50 -9.50 8.82
C PHE A 48 2.27 -8.87 9.43
N SER A 49 2.43 -8.32 10.65
CA SER A 49 1.40 -7.55 11.33
C SER A 49 1.22 -6.19 10.66
N SER A 50 0.01 -5.93 10.14
CA SER A 50 -0.36 -4.60 9.65
C SER A 50 -0.35 -3.55 10.77
N GLY A 51 -0.59 -3.96 12.01
CA GLY A 51 -0.63 -3.05 13.17
C GLY A 51 0.74 -2.41 13.46
N SER A 52 1.83 -3.16 13.33
CA SER A 52 3.18 -2.61 13.55
C SER A 52 3.57 -1.58 12.49
N ALA A 53 3.19 -1.82 11.23
CA ALA A 53 3.43 -0.86 10.15
C ALA A 53 2.58 0.42 10.30
N GLU A 54 1.34 0.27 10.76
CA GLU A 54 0.43 1.39 11.00
C GLU A 54 0.90 2.27 12.18
N GLU A 55 1.34 1.65 13.27
CA GLU A 55 1.91 2.36 14.43
C GLU A 55 3.14 3.18 14.03
N LEU A 56 4.04 2.59 13.23
CA LEU A 56 5.23 3.30 12.72
C LEU A 56 4.85 4.47 11.83
N ASN A 57 3.87 4.31 10.93
CA ASN A 57 3.39 5.42 10.09
C ASN A 57 2.82 6.57 10.93
N ILE A 58 2.08 6.28 11.99
CA ILE A 58 1.56 7.30 12.91
C ILE A 58 2.70 8.04 13.61
N LYS A 59 3.68 7.30 14.15
CA LYS A 59 4.86 7.90 14.82
C LYS A 59 5.65 8.79 13.87
N ILE A 60 5.95 8.34 12.65
CA ILE A 60 6.69 9.13 11.65
C ILE A 60 5.92 10.41 11.31
N ASN A 61 4.60 10.33 11.12
CA ASN A 61 3.79 11.51 10.81
C ASN A 61 3.79 12.51 11.97
N LEU A 62 3.64 12.04 13.21
CA LEU A 62 3.71 12.88 14.42
C LEU A 62 5.08 13.53 14.58
N VAL A 63 6.16 12.77 14.41
CA VAL A 63 7.53 13.29 14.44
C VAL A 63 7.69 14.35 13.36
N THR A 64 7.22 14.09 12.13
CA THR A 64 7.33 15.04 11.01
C THR A 64 6.56 16.32 11.28
N ILE A 65 5.31 16.24 11.76
CA ILE A 65 4.47 17.38 12.15
C ILE A 65 5.14 18.23 13.23
N ASN A 66 5.61 17.59 14.31
CA ASN A 66 6.35 18.28 15.37
C ASN A 66 7.68 18.86 14.86
N SER A 67 8.24 18.26 13.79
CA SER A 67 9.51 18.67 13.21
C SER A 67 9.40 19.84 12.21
N TYR A 68 8.20 20.25 11.80
CA TYR A 68 8.03 21.32 10.79
C TYR A 68 8.67 22.66 11.18
N GLY A 69 8.89 22.90 12.49
CA GLY A 69 9.60 24.09 12.98
C GLY A 69 11.13 24.04 12.78
N PHE A 70 11.71 22.86 12.53
CA PHE A 70 13.15 22.68 12.35
C PHE A 70 13.52 22.86 10.88
N LYS A 71 14.06 24.03 10.52
CA LYS A 71 14.45 24.41 9.15
C LYS A 71 15.59 23.59 8.54
N ASN A 72 16.05 22.49 9.16
CA ASN A 72 17.25 21.77 8.77
C ASN A 72 17.04 20.25 8.68
N TYR A 73 17.22 19.68 7.48
CA TYR A 73 17.03 18.26 7.17
C TYR A 73 17.88 17.33 8.05
N LYS A 74 19.05 17.79 8.51
CA LYS A 74 19.91 17.04 9.44
C LYS A 74 19.25 16.79 10.79
N VAL A 75 18.44 17.71 11.29
CA VAL A 75 17.77 17.58 12.59
C VAL A 75 16.61 16.59 12.49
N LEU A 76 15.87 16.64 11.38
CA LEU A 76 14.76 15.73 11.09
C LEU A 76 15.24 14.26 10.98
N LYS A 77 16.45 14.04 10.45
CA LYS A 77 17.08 12.72 10.35
C LYS A 77 17.58 12.14 11.67
N ILE A 78 17.79 12.98 12.70
CA ILE A 78 18.20 12.55 14.05
C ILE A 78 16.97 12.25 14.91
N ALA A 79 15.85 12.95 14.64
CA ALA A 79 14.60 12.78 15.37
C ALA A 79 13.76 11.57 14.92
N LEU A 80 13.94 11.11 13.67
CA LEU A 80 13.37 9.87 13.11
C LEU A 80 14.22 8.65 13.47
#